data_AF-A0A9P5SUS6-F1
#
_entry.id   AF-A0A9P5SUS6-F1
#
_cell.length_a   1.000
_cell.length_b   1.000
_cell.length_c   1.000
_cell.angle_alpha   90.00
_cell.angle_beta   90.00
_cell.angle_gamma   90.00
#
_symmetry.space_group_name_H-M   'P 1'
#
loop_
_entity.id
_entity.type
_entity.pdbx_description
1 polymer ?
#
loop_
_entity_poly.entity_id
_entity_poly.type
_entity_poly.pdbx_seq_one_letter_code
_entity_poly.pdbx_strand_id
1 'polypeptide(L)'
;MSLRRKRIDFSVAFDELKRDMVKMFDFSGTGPVSGMGMYQLVYDICNSVPKPFAEKLYCAIAEFLREYAINVRQTILSQEQVVPLYAKYWEKYSTATFYLNDICGYLNGLIVKQRKGPGISEKRPFVGQSNYPRQDIQALANYIWKEQVVLEIKQRRRNKLMYQVLETIRQDREGAEVNFSVVHDTVLSL
;
A
#
# COMPACT_ATOMS: atom_id res chain seq x y z
N MET A 1 20.84 12.07 -14.86
CA MET A 1 19.38 11.96 -15.05
C MET A 1 18.90 13.14 -15.90
N SER A 2 17.98 12.93 -16.83
CA SER A 2 17.45 13.99 -17.72
C SER A 2 15.95 14.15 -17.48
N LEU A 3 15.49 15.40 -17.31
CA LEU A 3 14.08 15.78 -17.18
C LEU A 3 13.34 15.88 -18.51
N ARG A 4 14.05 15.66 -19.64
CA ARG A 4 13.41 15.67 -20.95
C ARG A 4 12.43 14.50 -21.06
N ARG A 5 11.32 14.74 -21.75
CA ARG A 5 10.34 13.69 -22.03
C ARG A 5 10.96 12.58 -22.87
N LYS A 6 10.62 11.33 -22.55
CA LYS A 6 11.15 10.14 -23.21
C LYS A 6 10.00 9.26 -23.70
N ARG A 7 10.26 8.47 -24.74
CA ARG A 7 9.41 7.34 -25.07
C ARG A 7 9.74 6.21 -24.10
N ILE A 8 8.72 5.65 -23.47
CA ILE A 8 8.88 4.62 -22.45
C ILE A 8 7.99 3.45 -22.80
N ASP A 9 8.57 2.25 -22.74
CA ASP A 9 7.80 1.03 -22.63
C ASP A 9 7.33 0.89 -21.19
N PHE A 10 6.02 1.02 -20.99
CA PHE A 10 5.42 0.93 -19.67
C PHE A 10 5.70 -0.41 -18.99
N SER A 11 5.71 -1.52 -19.74
CA SER A 11 5.88 -2.86 -19.15
C SER A 11 7.26 -2.99 -18.51
N VAL A 12 8.31 -2.69 -19.27
CA VAL A 12 9.70 -2.72 -18.80
C VAL A 12 9.92 -1.78 -17.63
N ALA A 13 9.44 -0.54 -17.74
CA ALA A 13 9.61 0.47 -16.69
C ALA A 13 8.83 0.11 -15.41
N PHE A 14 7.63 -0.44 -15.53
CA PHE A 14 6.86 -0.87 -14.38
C PHE A 14 7.45 -2.13 -13.74
N ASP A 15 7.98 -3.07 -14.52
CA ASP A 15 8.65 -4.26 -13.98
C ASP A 15 9.90 -3.89 -13.17
N GLU A 16 10.64 -2.87 -13.59
CA GLU A 16 11.74 -2.30 -12.80
C GLU A 16 11.24 -1.69 -11.49
N LEU A 17 10.21 -0.85 -11.55
CA LEU A 17 9.61 -0.27 -10.35
C LEU A 17 9.08 -1.37 -9.41
N LYS A 18 8.42 -2.39 -9.95
CA LYS A 18 7.87 -3.53 -9.20
C LYS A 18 8.96 -4.29 -8.46
N ARG A 19 10.11 -4.54 -9.10
CA ARG A 19 11.25 -5.20 -8.42
C ARG A 19 11.75 -4.40 -7.22
N ASP A 20 11.83 -3.09 -7.35
CA ASP A 20 12.27 -2.24 -6.24
C ASP A 20 11.20 -2.11 -5.15
N MET A 21 9.91 -2.10 -5.53
CA MET A 21 8.80 -2.20 -4.58
C MET A 21 8.83 -3.53 -3.81
N VAL A 22 9.07 -4.67 -4.46
CA VAL A 22 9.21 -5.97 -3.78
C VAL A 22 10.32 -5.92 -2.72
N LYS A 23 11.51 -5.44 -3.10
CA LYS A 23 12.64 -5.30 -2.16
C LYS A 23 12.29 -4.40 -0.96
N MET A 24 11.59 -3.30 -1.21
CA MET A 24 11.15 -2.35 -0.18
C MET A 24 10.12 -2.99 0.78
N PHE A 25 9.24 -3.86 0.28
CA PHE A 25 8.20 -4.50 1.09
C PHE A 25 8.67 -5.77 1.82
N ASP A 26 9.68 -6.46 1.31
CA ASP A 26 10.18 -7.70 1.94
C ASP A 26 11.00 -7.44 3.21
N PHE A 27 11.67 -6.28 3.31
CA PHE A 27 12.65 -5.95 4.38
C PHE A 27 13.72 -7.03 4.57
N SER A 28 13.99 -7.83 3.53
CA SER A 28 14.88 -9.00 3.57
C SER A 28 16.37 -8.64 3.49
N GLY A 29 16.70 -7.35 3.34
CA GLY A 29 18.09 -6.89 3.19
C GLY A 29 18.75 -7.31 1.88
N THR A 30 17.98 -7.82 0.91
CA THR A 30 18.48 -8.39 -0.37
C THR A 30 19.01 -7.35 -1.37
N GLY A 31 19.41 -6.17 -0.89
CA GLY A 31 20.08 -5.13 -1.67
C GLY A 31 19.48 -3.74 -1.44
N PRO A 32 20.29 -2.68 -1.55
CA PRO A 32 19.81 -1.31 -1.41
C PRO A 32 18.81 -0.98 -2.51
N VAL A 33 17.72 -0.32 -2.13
CA VAL A 33 16.76 0.29 -3.08
C VAL A 33 17.21 1.73 -3.34
N SER A 34 17.37 2.10 -4.60
CA SER A 34 17.71 3.48 -4.95
C SER A 34 16.45 4.33 -4.96
N GLY A 35 16.16 5.01 -3.84
CA GLY A 35 15.00 5.91 -3.75
C GLY A 35 14.97 6.94 -4.89
N MET A 36 16.13 7.58 -5.18
CA MET A 36 16.25 8.54 -6.29
C MET A 36 16.01 7.90 -7.67
N GLY A 37 16.41 6.63 -7.86
CA GLY A 37 16.12 5.88 -9.08
C GLY A 37 14.61 5.68 -9.26
N MET A 38 13.91 5.27 -8.19
CA MET A 38 12.46 5.10 -8.21
C MET A 38 11.73 6.42 -8.47
N TYR A 39 12.15 7.53 -7.84
CA TYR A 39 11.60 8.87 -8.10
C TYR A 39 11.70 9.24 -9.58
N GLN A 40 12.89 9.06 -10.18
CA GLN A 40 13.11 9.38 -11.58
C GLN A 40 12.28 8.47 -12.49
N LEU A 41 12.15 7.18 -12.16
CA LEU A 41 11.36 6.23 -12.93
C LEU A 41 9.86 6.59 -12.91
N VAL A 42 9.31 6.92 -11.74
CA VAL A 42 7.93 7.42 -11.62
C VAL A 42 7.72 8.70 -12.42
N TYR A 43 8.67 9.65 -12.32
CA TYR A 43 8.62 10.90 -13.10
C TYR A 43 8.63 10.62 -14.62
N ASP A 44 9.56 9.79 -15.08
CA ASP A 44 9.73 9.44 -16.48
C ASP A 44 8.45 8.78 -17.02
N ILE A 45 7.86 7.82 -16.30
CA ILE A 45 6.58 7.17 -16.68
C ILE A 45 5.45 8.20 -16.78
N CYS A 46 5.34 9.10 -15.80
CA CYS A 46 4.30 10.12 -15.74
C CYS A 46 4.47 11.24 -16.79
N ASN A 47 5.68 11.46 -17.31
CA ASN A 47 6.00 12.50 -18.30
C ASN A 47 6.39 11.91 -19.67
N SER A 48 5.99 10.66 -19.92
CA SER A 48 6.29 9.94 -21.15
C SER A 48 5.54 10.47 -22.38
N VAL A 49 6.10 10.20 -23.56
CA VAL A 49 5.56 10.58 -24.88
C VAL A 49 5.31 9.30 -25.68
N PRO A 50 4.21 9.19 -26.46
CA PRO A 50 3.26 10.24 -26.85
C PRO A 50 2.17 10.57 -25.81
N LYS A 51 1.91 9.67 -24.85
CA LYS A 51 0.91 9.88 -23.81
C LYS A 51 1.49 9.51 -22.44
N PRO A 52 1.18 10.25 -21.37
CA PRO A 52 1.60 9.92 -20.02
C PRO A 52 0.86 8.69 -19.50
N PHE A 53 1.55 7.85 -18.72
CA PHE A 53 0.98 6.64 -18.16
C PHE A 53 0.52 6.80 -16.69
N ALA A 54 0.25 8.02 -16.22
CA ALA A 54 -0.05 8.28 -14.81
C ALA A 54 -1.21 7.43 -14.25
N GLU A 55 -2.38 7.39 -14.93
CA GLU A 55 -3.51 6.58 -14.47
C GLU A 55 -3.19 5.07 -14.51
N LYS A 56 -2.48 4.62 -15.55
CA LYS A 56 -2.06 3.22 -15.71
C LYS A 56 -1.08 2.81 -14.61
N LEU A 57 -0.12 3.68 -14.28
CA LEU A 57 0.83 3.48 -13.20
C LEU A 57 0.14 3.39 -11.84
N TYR A 58 -0.80 4.30 -11.58
CA TYR A 58 -1.60 4.28 -10.34
C TYR A 58 -2.35 2.96 -10.17
N CYS A 59 -3.03 2.49 -11.22
CA CYS A 59 -3.75 1.21 -11.17
C CYS A 59 -2.80 0.02 -11.00
N ALA A 60 -1.63 0.05 -11.65
CA ALA A 60 -0.65 -1.02 -11.54
C ALA A 60 -0.03 -1.10 -10.13
N ILE A 61 0.24 0.05 -9.49
CA ILE A 61 0.65 0.11 -8.08
C ILE A 61 -0.47 -0.41 -7.17
N ALA A 62 -1.72 -0.05 -7.45
CA ALA A 62 -2.87 -0.54 -6.69
C ALA A 62 -3.00 -2.07 -6.76
N GLU A 63 -2.85 -2.67 -7.94
CA GLU A 63 -2.85 -4.14 -8.08
C GLU A 63 -1.67 -4.79 -7.34
N PHE A 64 -0.47 -4.20 -7.40
CA PHE A 64 0.67 -4.70 -6.62
C PHE A 64 0.36 -4.71 -5.11
N LEU A 65 -0.16 -3.60 -4.58
CA LEU A 65 -0.52 -3.50 -3.16
C LEU A 65 -1.62 -4.51 -2.79
N ARG A 66 -2.58 -4.71 -3.69
CA ARG A 66 -3.67 -5.69 -3.52
C ARG A 66 -3.13 -7.12 -3.47
N GLU A 67 -2.29 -7.51 -4.43
CA GLU A 67 -1.63 -8.82 -4.46
C GLU A 67 -0.82 -9.06 -3.18
N TYR A 68 -0.03 -8.08 -2.76
CA TYR A 68 0.75 -8.14 -1.53
C TYR A 68 -0.15 -8.34 -0.30
N ALA A 69 -1.20 -7.53 -0.15
CA ALA A 69 -2.16 -7.62 0.96
C ALA A 69 -2.87 -8.98 0.99
N ILE A 70 -3.23 -9.53 -0.16
CA ILE A 70 -3.84 -10.87 -0.27
C ILE A 70 -2.88 -11.95 0.25
N ASN A 71 -1.61 -11.91 -0.15
CA ASN A 71 -0.59 -12.87 0.28
C ASN A 71 -0.33 -12.79 1.79
N VAL A 72 -0.24 -11.56 2.31
CA VAL A 72 -0.12 -11.31 3.76
C VAL A 72 -1.32 -11.87 4.51
N ARG A 73 -2.55 -11.58 4.06
CA ARG A 73 -3.76 -12.13 4.66
C ARG A 73 -3.71 -13.66 4.68
N GLN A 74 -3.37 -14.31 3.56
CA GLN A 74 -3.31 -15.77 3.50
C GLN A 74 -2.32 -16.34 4.53
N THR A 75 -1.17 -15.69 4.68
CA THR A 75 -0.16 -16.04 5.68
C THR A 75 -0.70 -15.89 7.10
N ILE A 76 -1.33 -14.75 7.42
CA ILE A 76 -1.95 -14.50 8.73
C ILE A 76 -3.06 -15.52 9.02
N LEU A 77 -3.91 -15.82 8.03
CA LEU A 77 -5.03 -16.77 8.18
C LEU A 77 -4.58 -18.23 8.32
N SER A 78 -3.37 -18.57 7.87
CA SER A 78 -2.79 -19.91 8.03
C SER A 78 -2.32 -20.20 9.46
N GLN A 79 -2.20 -19.17 10.30
CA GLN A 79 -1.62 -19.26 11.64
C GLN A 79 -2.69 -19.17 12.73
N GLU A 80 -2.39 -19.73 13.90
CA GLU A 80 -3.32 -19.72 15.03
C GLU A 80 -3.28 -18.38 15.79
N GLN A 81 -2.09 -17.81 15.97
CA GLN A 81 -1.90 -16.50 16.59
C GLN A 81 -1.89 -15.40 15.52
N VAL A 82 -3.02 -14.70 15.40
CA VAL A 82 -3.28 -13.73 14.32
C VAL A 82 -2.68 -12.37 14.66
N VAL A 83 -2.81 -11.93 15.91
CA VAL A 83 -2.47 -10.56 16.34
C VAL A 83 -0.97 -10.23 16.18
N PRO A 84 -0.01 -11.05 16.66
CA PRO A 84 1.42 -10.71 16.53
C PRO A 84 1.89 -10.66 15.09
N LEU A 85 1.38 -11.58 14.25
CA LEU A 85 1.70 -11.59 12.82
C LEU A 85 1.08 -10.38 12.11
N TYR A 86 -0.17 -10.08 12.42
CA TYR A 86 -0.86 -8.92 11.86
C TYR A 86 -0.11 -7.62 12.17
N ALA A 87 0.26 -7.38 13.44
CA ALA A 87 1.01 -6.20 13.85
C ALA A 87 2.34 -6.08 13.08
N LYS A 88 3.11 -7.16 13.01
CA LYS A 88 4.38 -7.22 12.26
C LYS A 88 4.21 -6.89 10.78
N TYR A 89 3.19 -7.46 10.13
CA TYR A 89 2.96 -7.19 8.71
C TYR A 89 2.40 -5.79 8.46
N TRP A 90 1.58 -5.27 9.37
CA TRP A 90 1.09 -3.89 9.30
C TRP A 90 2.23 -2.88 9.44
N GLU A 91 3.13 -3.06 10.40
CA GLU A 91 4.30 -2.20 10.58
C GLU A 91 5.15 -2.14 9.29
N LYS A 92 5.47 -3.31 8.72
CA LYS A 92 6.18 -3.40 7.44
C LYS A 92 5.44 -2.70 6.31
N TYR A 93 4.15 -3.01 6.15
CA TYR A 93 3.33 -2.48 5.07
C TYR A 93 3.19 -0.96 5.17
N SER A 94 2.81 -0.44 6.33
CA SER A 94 2.63 1.00 6.57
C SER A 94 3.93 1.79 6.39
N THR A 95 5.07 1.24 6.82
CA THR A 95 6.38 1.84 6.61
C THR A 95 6.76 1.86 5.13
N ALA A 96 6.59 0.73 4.41
CA ALA A 96 6.90 0.66 2.99
C ALA A 96 5.99 1.56 2.14
N THR A 97 4.70 1.66 2.48
CA THR A 97 3.75 2.51 1.76
C THR A 97 4.01 4.00 2.04
N PHE A 98 4.49 4.35 3.24
CA PHE A 98 4.89 5.71 3.57
C PHE A 98 6.01 6.18 2.63
N TYR A 99 7.08 5.40 2.47
CA TYR A 99 8.16 5.72 1.54
C TYR A 99 7.70 5.66 0.08
N LEU A 100 6.86 4.68 -0.29
CA LEU A 100 6.31 4.60 -1.64
C LEU A 100 5.46 5.83 -1.99
N ASN A 101 4.71 6.36 -1.02
CA ASN A 101 3.91 7.56 -1.19
C ASN A 101 4.79 8.78 -1.47
N ASP A 102 5.89 8.92 -0.74
CA ASP A 102 6.88 9.98 -0.98
C ASP A 102 7.49 9.85 -2.38
N ILE A 103 7.92 8.63 -2.76
CA ILE A 103 8.44 8.31 -4.11
C ILE A 103 7.41 8.67 -5.19
N CYS A 104 6.13 8.41 -4.92
CA CYS A 104 5.03 8.69 -5.82
C CYS A 104 4.48 10.12 -5.72
N GLY A 105 5.16 11.05 -5.04
CA GLY A 105 4.67 12.41 -4.82
C GLY A 105 4.25 13.15 -6.09
N TYR A 106 4.98 12.95 -7.20
CA TYR A 106 4.61 13.52 -8.50
C TYR A 106 3.32 12.91 -9.06
N LEU A 107 3.20 11.58 -9.01
CA LEU A 107 1.99 10.84 -9.41
C LEU A 107 0.79 11.26 -8.56
N ASN A 108 0.95 11.33 -7.24
CA ASN A 108 -0.07 11.80 -6.29
C ASN A 108 -0.60 13.18 -6.70
N GLY A 109 0.31 14.10 -7.01
CA GLY A 109 -0.05 15.43 -7.52
C GLY A 109 -0.92 15.37 -8.78
N LEU A 110 -0.60 14.49 -9.73
CA LEU A 110 -1.39 14.33 -10.97
C LEU A 110 -2.78 13.73 -10.70
N ILE A 111 -2.87 12.68 -9.87
CA ILE A 111 -4.14 11.98 -9.59
C ILE A 111 -5.08 12.84 -8.73
N VAL A 112 -4.55 13.48 -7.68
CA VAL A 112 -5.35 14.28 -6.74
C VAL A 112 -5.77 15.62 -7.36
N LYS A 113 -4.90 16.31 -8.12
CA LYS A 113 -5.26 17.59 -8.75
C LYS A 113 -6.36 17.47 -9.80
N GLN A 114 -6.50 16.31 -10.45
CA GLN A 114 -7.61 16.05 -11.39
C GLN A 114 -9.00 16.10 -10.73
N ARG A 115 -9.09 16.15 -9.38
CA ARG A 115 -10.35 16.37 -8.65
C ARG A 115 -10.84 17.82 -8.63
N LYS A 116 -10.01 18.82 -8.97
CA LYS A 116 -10.27 20.25 -8.68
C LYS A 116 -10.36 21.16 -9.92
N GLY A 117 -10.56 20.63 -11.13
CA GLY A 117 -10.62 21.44 -12.35
C GLY A 117 -12.00 22.07 -12.62
N PRO A 118 -12.08 23.31 -13.13
CA PRO A 118 -13.35 23.92 -13.52
C PRO A 118 -14.01 23.13 -14.65
N GLY A 119 -15.29 22.75 -14.49
CA GLY A 119 -16.03 21.89 -15.41
C GLY A 119 -15.82 20.39 -15.20
N ILE A 120 -14.92 19.98 -14.30
CA ILE A 120 -14.83 18.60 -13.82
C ILE A 120 -15.87 18.44 -12.73
N SER A 121 -17.07 18.02 -13.11
CA SER A 121 -18.04 17.52 -12.15
C SER A 121 -17.36 16.46 -11.26
N GLU A 122 -17.77 16.36 -9.99
CA GLU A 122 -17.44 15.30 -9.01
C GLU A 122 -17.59 13.84 -9.52
N LYS A 123 -17.94 13.66 -10.81
CA LYS A 123 -18.33 12.46 -11.56
C LYS A 123 -17.28 11.38 -11.80
N ARG A 124 -15.99 11.56 -11.46
CA ARG A 124 -15.00 10.46 -11.56
C ARG A 124 -14.35 10.16 -10.22
N PRO A 125 -15.07 9.51 -9.28
CA PRO A 125 -14.50 9.10 -8.00
C PRO A 125 -13.31 8.14 -8.16
N PHE A 126 -13.26 7.40 -9.27
CA PHE A 126 -12.25 6.39 -9.57
C PHE A 126 -11.28 6.81 -10.69
N VAL A 127 -10.08 6.22 -10.69
CA VAL A 127 -9.04 6.43 -11.71
C VAL A 127 -9.32 5.58 -12.95
N GLY A 128 -9.36 6.20 -14.14
CA GLY A 128 -9.61 5.48 -15.40
C GLY A 128 -10.92 4.66 -15.39
N GLN A 129 -10.82 3.38 -15.77
CA GLN A 129 -11.89 2.38 -15.70
C GLN A 129 -11.76 1.46 -14.47
N SER A 130 -10.89 1.80 -13.51
CA SER A 130 -10.68 0.99 -12.31
C SER A 130 -11.72 1.27 -11.23
N ASN A 131 -11.72 0.43 -10.19
CA ASN A 131 -12.50 0.65 -8.98
C ASN A 131 -11.67 1.33 -7.87
N TYR A 132 -10.48 1.84 -8.18
CA TYR A 132 -9.60 2.47 -7.20
C TYR A 132 -9.92 3.95 -7.04
N PRO A 133 -10.22 4.42 -5.81
CA PRO A 133 -10.60 5.80 -5.58
C PRO A 133 -9.42 6.74 -5.88
N ARG A 134 -9.70 7.96 -6.36
CA ARG A 134 -8.68 8.98 -6.66
C ARG A 134 -8.02 9.56 -5.41
N GLN A 135 -7.10 8.85 -4.79
CA GLN A 135 -6.43 9.31 -3.57
C GLN A 135 -4.90 9.25 -3.75
N ASP A 136 -4.15 9.79 -2.79
CA ASP A 136 -2.71 9.53 -2.75
C ASP A 136 -2.42 8.04 -2.49
N ILE A 137 -1.19 7.62 -2.75
CA ILE A 137 -0.77 6.23 -2.60
C ILE A 137 -0.92 5.75 -1.15
N GLN A 138 -0.67 6.60 -0.14
CA GLN A 138 -0.82 6.19 1.26
C GLN A 138 -2.28 5.87 1.61
N ALA A 139 -3.22 6.74 1.23
CA ALA A 139 -4.64 6.54 1.45
C ALA A 139 -5.18 5.34 0.65
N LEU A 140 -4.72 5.16 -0.59
CA LEU A 140 -5.01 3.96 -1.39
C LEU A 140 -4.51 2.69 -0.70
N ALA A 141 -3.28 2.71 -0.19
CA ALA A 141 -2.69 1.56 0.49
C ALA A 141 -3.48 1.19 1.76
N ASN A 142 -3.89 2.18 2.55
CA ASN A 142 -4.75 2.00 3.73
C ASN A 142 -6.13 1.42 3.35
N TYR A 143 -6.74 1.94 2.28
CA TYR A 143 -7.99 1.43 1.75
C TYR A 143 -7.86 -0.05 1.34
N ILE A 144 -6.82 -0.40 0.58
CA ILE A 144 -6.56 -1.78 0.16
C ILE A 144 -6.32 -2.69 1.36
N TRP A 145 -5.52 -2.25 2.35
CA TRP A 145 -5.27 -3.04 3.55
C TRP A 145 -6.56 -3.33 4.33
N LYS A 146 -7.38 -2.31 4.54
CA LYS A 146 -8.68 -2.44 5.21
C LYS A 146 -9.57 -3.45 4.50
N GLU A 147 -9.74 -3.30 3.19
CA GLU A 147 -10.62 -4.17 2.40
C GLU A 147 -10.09 -5.60 2.32
N GLN A 148 -8.80 -5.77 2.02
CA GLN A 148 -8.23 -7.08 1.73
C GLN A 148 -7.77 -7.85 2.97
N VAL A 149 -7.44 -7.17 4.07
CA VAL A 149 -6.89 -7.81 5.29
C VAL A 149 -7.89 -7.70 6.43
N VAL A 150 -8.22 -6.48 6.87
CA VAL A 150 -9.01 -6.26 8.09
C VAL A 150 -10.43 -6.84 7.95
N LEU A 151 -11.17 -6.42 6.91
CA LEU A 151 -12.54 -6.87 6.69
C LEU A 151 -12.62 -8.37 6.39
N GLU A 152 -11.61 -8.93 5.75
CA GLU A 152 -11.58 -10.34 5.39
C GLU A 152 -11.20 -11.24 6.57
N ILE A 153 -10.30 -10.80 7.46
CA ILE A 153 -10.07 -11.48 8.75
C ILE A 153 -11.34 -11.41 9.61
N LYS A 154 -12.01 -10.25 9.61
CA LYS A 154 -13.30 -10.03 10.29
C LYS A 154 -14.34 -11.07 9.82
N GLN A 155 -14.54 -11.18 8.52
CA GLN A 155 -15.55 -12.07 7.91
C GLN A 155 -15.18 -13.55 8.01
N ARG A 156 -13.96 -13.95 7.64
CA ARG A 156 -13.58 -15.38 7.53
C ARG A 156 -13.26 -16.06 8.86
N ARG A 157 -12.83 -15.30 9.87
CA ARG A 157 -12.42 -15.84 11.18
C ARG A 157 -13.26 -15.28 12.33
N ARG A 158 -14.50 -14.85 12.07
CA ARG A 158 -15.41 -14.32 13.10
C ARG A 158 -14.73 -13.30 14.01
N ASN A 159 -14.04 -12.31 13.45
CA ASN A 159 -13.32 -11.27 14.23
C ASN A 159 -12.21 -11.79 15.15
N LYS A 160 -11.58 -12.94 14.85
CA LYS A 160 -10.50 -13.52 15.69
C LYS A 160 -9.42 -12.50 16.07
N LEU A 161 -9.08 -11.58 15.18
CA LEU A 161 -8.15 -10.47 15.46
C LEU A 161 -8.63 -9.61 16.65
N MET A 162 -9.89 -9.16 16.62
CA MET A 162 -10.47 -8.36 17.71
C MET A 162 -10.59 -9.16 19.00
N TYR A 163 -11.02 -10.43 18.92
CA TYR A 163 -11.12 -11.28 20.10
C TYR A 163 -9.77 -11.51 20.78
N GLN A 164 -8.72 -11.79 19.99
CA GLN A 164 -7.38 -11.96 20.54
C GLN A 164 -6.84 -10.66 21.14
N VAL A 165 -7.10 -9.50 20.53
CA VAL A 165 -6.73 -8.19 21.12
C VAL A 165 -7.41 -7.98 22.48
N LEU A 166 -8.73 -8.21 22.55
CA LEU A 166 -9.48 -8.06 23.81
C LEU A 166 -9.03 -9.05 24.87
N GLU A 167 -8.69 -10.27 24.48
CA GLU A 167 -8.16 -11.29 25.38
C GLU A 167 -6.78 -10.92 25.91
N THR A 168 -5.88 -10.38 25.08
CA THR A 168 -4.59 -9.86 25.55
C THR A 168 -4.77 -8.71 26.54
N ILE A 169 -5.72 -7.80 26.31
CA ILE A 169 -6.05 -6.72 27.27
C ILE A 169 -6.61 -7.30 28.58
N ARG A 170 -7.39 -8.37 28.52
CA ARG A 170 -7.90 -9.06 29.72
C ARG A 170 -6.74 -9.68 30.52
N GLN A 171 -5.80 -10.33 29.85
CA GLN A 171 -4.63 -10.96 30.47
C GLN A 171 -3.72 -9.94 31.15
N ASP A 172 -3.50 -8.78 30.52
CA ASP A 172 -2.78 -7.64 31.11
C ASP A 172 -3.42 -7.19 32.43
N ARG A 173 -4.76 -7.05 32.44
CA ARG A 173 -5.52 -6.70 33.65
C ARG A 173 -5.42 -7.74 34.76
N GLU A 174 -5.18 -8.99 34.40
CA GLU A 174 -5.00 -10.11 35.33
C GLU A 174 -3.54 -10.25 35.81
N GLY A 175 -2.64 -9.35 35.37
CA GLY A 175 -1.25 -9.30 35.80
C GLY A 175 -0.31 -10.18 34.96
N ALA A 176 -0.76 -10.68 33.81
CA ALA A 176 0.12 -11.37 32.87
C ALA A 176 0.97 -10.36 32.08
N GLU A 177 2.23 -10.72 31.80
CA GLU A 177 3.10 -9.89 30.98
C GLU A 177 2.70 -10.00 29.50
N VAL A 178 2.22 -8.88 28.93
CA VAL A 178 1.78 -8.82 27.52
C VAL A 178 2.61 -7.84 26.70
N ASN A 179 2.71 -8.10 25.40
CA ASN A 179 3.34 -7.16 24.49
C ASN A 179 2.39 -6.02 24.11
N PHE A 180 2.48 -4.91 24.83
CA PHE A 180 1.64 -3.72 24.62
C PHE A 180 1.77 -3.14 23.20
N SER A 181 2.98 -3.11 22.62
CA SER A 181 3.21 -2.57 21.27
C SER A 181 2.35 -3.28 20.24
N VAL A 182 2.32 -4.61 20.29
CA VAL A 182 1.54 -5.44 19.37
C VAL A 182 0.05 -5.14 19.44
N VAL A 183 -0.50 -4.92 20.64
CA VAL A 183 -1.91 -4.56 20.83
C VAL A 183 -2.18 -3.14 20.33
N HIS A 184 -1.33 -2.18 20.72
CA HIS A 184 -1.44 -0.77 20.34
C HIS A 184 -1.41 -0.60 18.81
N ASP A 185 -0.43 -1.19 18.14
CA ASP A 185 -0.23 -1.08 16.69
C ASP A 185 -1.36 -1.76 15.92
N THR A 186 -1.87 -2.88 16.45
CA THR A 186 -3.06 -3.53 15.90
C THR A 186 -4.28 -2.60 16.00
N VAL A 187 -4.53 -1.99 17.16
CA VAL A 187 -5.68 -1.09 17.36
C VAL A 187 -5.60 0.15 16.46
N LEU A 188 -4.43 0.76 16.31
CA LEU A 188 -4.25 1.94 15.44
C LEU A 188 -4.47 1.67 13.96
N SER A 189 -4.34 0.41 13.53
CA SER A 189 -4.47 0.00 12.13
C SER A 189 -5.89 -0.35 11.69
N LEU A 190 -6.83 -0.54 12.62
CA LEU A 190 -8.22 -0.95 12.38
C LEU A 190 -9.10 0.21 11.91
#